data_AF-A0A847ZS23-F1
#
_entry.id   AF-A0A847ZS23-F1
#
_cell.length_a   1.000
_cell.length_b   1.000
_cell.length_c   1.000
_cell.angle_alpha   90.00
_cell.angle_beta   90.00
_cell.angle_gamma   90.00
#
_symmetry.space_group_name_H-M   'P 1'
#
loop_
_entity.id
_entity.type
_entity.pdbx_description
1 polymer ?
#
loop_
_entity_poly.entity_id
_entity_poly.type
_entity_poly.pdbx_seq_one_letter_code
_entity_poly.pdbx_strand_id
1 'polypeptide(L)'
;MIGRNILAALAACTVLAGSSLGTVPVALADEDISLTKSLMKDITDGKVKIEGDHAAVQELILKRNIPIPYSYVETLMRAPNAFGPGPACVVCHSSNDPAKSYRG
;
A
#
# COMPACT_ATOMS: atom_id res chain seq x y z
N MET A 1 56.77 9.92 27.88
CA MET A 1 55.53 10.67 28.19
C MET A 1 54.39 9.67 28.13
N ILE A 2 54.07 8.90 29.18
CA ILE A 2 53.33 9.20 30.44
C ILE A 2 51.91 9.77 30.19
N GLY A 3 50.92 8.97 30.62
CA GLY A 3 49.49 9.30 30.82
C GLY A 3 48.60 8.22 30.18
N ARG A 4 48.26 7.06 30.77
CA ARG A 4 47.70 6.67 32.09
C ARG A 4 46.27 7.18 32.36
N ASN A 5 45.34 6.22 32.28
CA ASN A 5 44.08 6.04 33.04
C ASN A 5 42.88 6.87 32.54
N ILE A 6 41.64 6.35 32.42
CA ILE A 6 40.77 5.64 33.38
C ILE A 6 39.78 4.78 32.56
N LEU A 7 39.80 3.43 32.60
CA LEU A 7 39.06 2.48 33.45
C LEU A 7 37.51 2.57 33.43
N ALA A 8 36.89 1.38 33.38
CA ALA A 8 35.48 1.02 33.65
C ALA A 8 34.50 1.12 32.44
N ALA A 9 33.65 0.14 32.14
CA ALA A 9 33.39 -1.15 32.77
C ALA A 9 32.74 -2.11 31.76
N LEU A 10 33.17 -3.36 31.88
CA LEU A 10 32.44 -4.61 31.69
C LEU A 10 30.90 -4.48 31.56
N ALA A 11 30.37 -4.88 30.41
CA ALA A 11 29.08 -5.57 30.30
C ALA A 11 29.08 -6.39 28.99
N ALA A 12 30.02 -7.33 28.89
CA ALA A 12 29.97 -8.37 27.88
C ALA A 12 28.83 -9.33 28.24
N CYS A 13 27.62 -9.05 27.74
CA CYS A 13 26.53 -10.01 27.73
C CYS A 13 26.82 -11.02 26.61
N THR A 14 27.61 -12.03 26.91
CA THR A 14 27.83 -13.19 26.04
C THR A 14 26.54 -14.01 25.98
N VAL A 15 25.67 -13.68 25.02
CA VAL A 15 24.57 -14.55 24.61
C VAL A 15 25.09 -15.47 23.51
N LEU A 16 25.56 -16.65 23.92
CA LEU A 16 25.66 -17.82 23.05
C LEU A 16 24.27 -18.48 23.01
N ALA A 17 23.49 -18.14 21.98
CA ALA A 17 22.40 -18.98 21.50
C ALA A 17 22.20 -18.67 20.02
N GLY A 18 22.62 -19.60 19.16
CA GLY A 18 22.50 -19.47 17.72
C GLY A 18 21.06 -19.35 17.27
N SER A 19 20.85 -18.60 16.18
CA SER A 19 19.87 -18.83 15.11
C SER A 19 19.95 -17.66 14.13
N SER A 20 20.37 -17.96 12.89
CA SER A 20 20.18 -17.15 11.66
C SER A 20 20.34 -15.63 11.76
N LEU A 21 21.55 -15.13 11.43
CA LEU A 21 21.72 -13.77 10.93
C LEU A 21 21.01 -13.65 9.56
N GLY A 22 19.71 -13.38 9.58
CA GLY A 22 19.01 -12.78 8.46
C GLY A 22 19.24 -11.28 8.51
N THR A 23 19.95 -10.73 7.52
CA THR A 23 19.98 -9.29 7.27
C THR A 23 18.55 -8.83 7.00
N VAL A 24 17.93 -8.14 7.96
CA VAL A 24 16.64 -7.47 7.73
C VAL A 24 16.96 -6.24 6.88
N PRO A 25 16.47 -6.14 5.63
CA PRO A 25 16.58 -4.88 4.90
C PRO A 25 15.74 -3.84 5.65
N VAL A 26 16.40 -2.80 6.14
CA VAL A 26 15.75 -1.57 6.57
C VAL A 26 15.03 -1.01 5.34
N ALA A 27 13.70 -1.06 5.34
CA ALA A 27 12.91 -0.33 4.36
C ALA A 27 13.23 1.16 4.55
N LEU A 28 13.86 1.76 3.54
CA LEU A 28 14.11 3.20 3.51
C LEU A 28 12.77 3.90 3.63
N ALA A 29 12.70 4.85 4.56
CA ALA A 29 11.56 5.71 4.78
C ALA A 29 11.03 6.25 3.44
N ASP A 30 9.76 6.01 3.18
CA ASP A 30 9.00 6.73 2.17
C ASP A 30 8.94 8.18 2.67
N GLU A 31 9.80 9.05 2.15
CA GLU A 31 9.62 10.47 2.42
C GLU A 31 8.26 10.88 1.87
N ASP A 32 7.46 11.58 2.68
CA ASP A 32 6.13 12.10 2.31
C ASP A 32 6.25 13.15 1.18
N ILE A 33 6.57 12.68 -0.02
CA ILE A 33 6.65 13.46 -1.24
C ILE A 33 5.22 13.59 -1.76
N SER A 34 4.78 14.82 -1.99
CA SER A 34 3.44 15.06 -2.54
C SER A 34 3.23 14.28 -3.85
N LEU A 35 2.01 13.81 -4.10
CA LEU A 35 1.67 13.01 -5.29
C LEU A 35 2.16 13.66 -6.59
N THR A 36 2.05 14.97 -6.69
CA THR A 36 2.55 15.76 -7.84
C THR A 36 4.06 15.65 -8.00
N LYS A 37 4.84 15.78 -6.93
CA LYS A 37 6.31 15.66 -6.97
C LYS A 37 6.72 14.24 -7.34
N SER A 38 6.05 13.24 -6.77
CA SER A 38 6.28 11.82 -7.06
C SER A 38 6.01 11.50 -8.54
N LEU A 39 4.92 12.04 -9.10
CA LEU A 39 4.61 11.94 -10.52
C LEU A 39 5.65 12.62 -11.42
N MET A 40 6.04 13.86 -11.11
CA MET A 40 7.04 14.58 -11.91
C MET A 40 8.39 13.85 -11.94
N LYS A 41 8.77 13.23 -10.83
CA LYS A 41 9.97 12.38 -10.77
C LYS A 41 9.85 11.18 -11.72
N ASP A 42 8.73 10.47 -11.70
CA ASP A 42 8.58 9.27 -12.54
C ASP A 42 8.44 9.60 -14.04
N ILE A 43 7.90 10.77 -14.39
CA ILE A 43 7.91 11.28 -15.76
C ILE A 43 9.35 11.54 -16.21
N THR A 44 10.13 12.25 -15.39
CA THR A 44 11.53 12.58 -15.70
C THR A 44 12.40 11.32 -15.79
N ASP A 45 12.15 10.35 -14.92
CA ASP A 45 12.86 9.06 -14.89
C ASP A 45 12.39 8.10 -16.02
N GLY A 46 11.41 8.47 -16.84
CA GLY A 46 10.86 7.63 -17.92
C GLY A 46 10.12 6.37 -17.43
N LYS A 47 9.62 6.38 -16.19
CA LYS A 47 9.02 5.21 -15.52
C LYS A 47 7.52 5.07 -15.75
N VAL A 48 6.86 6.11 -16.29
CA VAL A 48 5.42 6.09 -16.58
C VAL A 48 5.18 5.27 -17.84
N LYS A 49 4.49 4.14 -17.69
CA LYS A 49 4.11 3.25 -18.80
C LYS A 49 2.69 3.57 -19.25
N ILE A 50 2.50 3.87 -20.53
CA ILE A 50 1.18 4.16 -21.09
C ILE A 50 0.82 3.06 -22.06
N GLU A 51 0.03 2.10 -21.58
CA GLU A 51 -0.46 0.96 -22.37
C GLU A 51 -1.97 0.78 -22.13
N GLY A 52 -2.77 1.00 -23.17
CA GLY A 52 -4.24 0.90 -23.13
C GLY A 52 -4.95 2.00 -22.34
N ASP A 53 -6.28 1.99 -22.39
CA ASP A 53 -7.13 3.05 -21.81
C ASP A 53 -7.12 3.06 -20.26
N HIS A 54 -6.68 1.96 -19.64
CA HIS A 54 -6.62 1.79 -18.20
C HIS A 54 -5.28 2.25 -17.59
N ALA A 55 -4.33 2.74 -18.40
CA ALA A 55 -3.01 3.17 -17.93
C ALA A 55 -3.08 4.27 -16.87
N ALA A 56 -4.03 5.21 -16.99
CA ALA A 56 -4.22 6.26 -15.98
C ALA A 56 -4.57 5.69 -14.60
N VAL A 57 -5.42 4.66 -14.54
CA VAL A 57 -5.80 4.01 -13.28
C VAL A 57 -4.61 3.25 -12.69
N GLN A 58 -3.88 2.49 -13.51
CA GLN A 58 -2.71 1.74 -13.10
C GLN A 58 -1.61 2.65 -12.52
N GLU A 59 -1.18 3.65 -13.31
CA GLU A 59 0.00 4.45 -13.02
C GLU A 59 -0.27 5.56 -11.99
N LEU A 60 -1.45 6.19 -12.05
CA LEU A 60 -1.71 7.40 -11.26
C LEU A 60 -2.50 7.12 -9.99
N ILE A 61 -3.29 6.03 -9.94
CA ILE A 61 -4.12 5.70 -8.78
C ILE A 61 -3.52 4.52 -8.01
N LEU A 62 -3.37 3.36 -8.66
CA LEU A 62 -2.98 2.12 -7.98
C LEU A 62 -1.53 2.13 -7.51
N LYS A 63 -0.56 2.48 -8.37
CA LYS A 63 0.87 2.57 -7.98
C LYS A 63 1.16 3.60 -6.90
N ARG A 64 0.28 4.59 -6.74
CA ARG A 64 0.40 5.68 -5.77
C ARG A 64 -0.39 5.44 -4.50
N ASN A 65 -1.11 4.31 -4.41
CA ASN A 65 -1.95 3.95 -3.28
C ASN A 65 -2.88 5.11 -2.85
N ILE A 66 -3.48 5.80 -3.83
CA ILE A 66 -4.39 6.90 -3.55
C ILE A 66 -5.61 6.33 -2.80
N PRO A 67 -5.96 6.88 -1.62
CA PRO A 67 -7.09 6.39 -0.85
C PRO A 67 -8.40 6.56 -1.64
N ILE A 68 -9.10 5.46 -1.85
CA ILE A 68 -10.40 5.46 -2.52
C ILE A 68 -11.49 5.70 -1.47
N PRO A 69 -12.31 6.75 -1.61
CA PRO A 69 -13.35 7.03 -0.63
C PRO A 69 -14.44 5.96 -0.69
N TYR A 70 -14.99 5.61 0.46
CA TYR A 70 -16.10 4.65 0.54
C TYR A 70 -17.32 5.11 -0.28
N SER A 71 -17.57 6.42 -0.38
CA SER A 71 -18.66 6.95 -1.21
C SER A 71 -18.55 6.54 -2.68
N TYR A 72 -17.33 6.37 -3.21
CA TYR A 72 -17.12 5.87 -4.56
C TYR A 72 -17.48 4.38 -4.65
N VAL A 73 -17.05 3.58 -3.67
CA VAL A 73 -17.40 2.15 -3.59
C VAL A 73 -18.91 1.98 -3.47
N GLU A 74 -19.57 2.73 -2.59
CA GLU A 74 -21.02 2.72 -2.45
C GLU A 74 -21.72 3.07 -3.76
N THR A 75 -21.22 4.08 -4.49
CA THR A 75 -21.76 4.45 -5.80
C THR A 75 -21.66 3.29 -6.79
N LEU A 76 -20.52 2.61 -6.86
CA LEU A 76 -20.33 1.46 -7.74
C LEU A 76 -21.27 0.30 -7.41
N MET A 77 -21.55 0.04 -6.13
CA MET A 77 -22.48 -1.03 -5.74
C MET A 77 -23.94 -0.72 -6.11
N ARG A 78 -24.29 0.57 -6.19
CA ARG A 78 -25.64 1.06 -6.49
C ARG A 78 -25.88 1.31 -7.98
N ALA A 79 -24.83 1.44 -8.78
CA ALA A 79 -24.94 1.74 -10.20
C ALA A 79 -25.09 0.46 -11.05
N PRO A 80 -26.07 0.37 -11.96
CA PRO A 80 -26.09 -0.68 -12.98
C PRO A 80 -24.90 -0.49 -13.94
N ASN A 81 -24.43 -1.57 -14.52
CA ASN A 81 -23.31 -1.61 -15.47
C ASN A 81 -21.92 -1.18 -14.93
N ALA A 82 -21.76 -0.94 -13.63
CA ALA A 82 -20.51 -0.43 -13.03
C ALA A 82 -19.29 -1.34 -13.27
N PHE A 83 -19.51 -2.65 -13.38
CA PHE A 83 -18.47 -3.66 -13.59
C PHE A 83 -18.67 -4.46 -14.89
N GLY A 84 -19.37 -3.87 -15.87
CA GLY A 84 -19.84 -4.54 -17.07
C GLY A 84 -21.36 -4.75 -17.05
N PRO A 85 -21.96 -5.21 -18.17
CA PRO A 85 -23.42 -5.22 -18.33
C PRO A 85 -24.16 -5.99 -17.24
N GLY A 86 -25.13 -5.36 -16.58
CA GLY A 86 -25.93 -6.01 -15.54
C GLY A 86 -26.65 -5.07 -14.56
N PRO A 87 -27.52 -5.61 -13.69
CA PRO A 87 -28.18 -4.86 -12.64
C PRO A 87 -27.19 -4.38 -11.58
N ALA A 88 -27.59 -3.37 -10.80
CA ALA A 88 -26.80 -2.93 -9.64
C ALA A 88 -26.73 -4.03 -8.57
N CYS A 89 -25.57 -4.15 -7.90
CA CYS A 89 -25.30 -5.19 -6.92
C CYS A 89 -26.32 -5.19 -5.76
N VAL A 90 -26.67 -3.99 -5.28
CA VAL A 90 -27.60 -3.83 -4.14
C VAL A 90 -29.03 -4.29 -4.45
N VAL A 91 -29.39 -4.53 -5.71
CA VAL A 91 -30.73 -5.05 -6.04
C VAL A 91 -30.93 -6.43 -5.41
N CYS A 92 -29.92 -7.30 -5.49
CA CYS A 92 -29.98 -8.64 -4.90
C CYS A 92 -29.24 -8.75 -3.57
N HIS A 93 -28.26 -7.87 -3.33
CA HIS A 93 -27.35 -7.90 -2.17
C HIS A 93 -27.48 -6.64 -1.29
N SER A 94 -28.65 -6.43 -0.70
CA SER A 94 -28.95 -5.24 0.15
C SER A 94 -29.25 -5.53 1.60
N SER A 95 -29.33 -6.80 2.01
CA SER A 95 -29.68 -7.16 3.37
C SER A 95 -28.86 -8.32 3.90
N ASN A 96 -28.75 -8.39 5.22
CA ASN A 96 -28.26 -9.58 5.89
C ASN A 96 -29.32 -10.69 5.99
N ASP A 97 -30.60 -10.34 5.81
CA ASP A 97 -31.73 -11.26 5.82
C ASP A 97 -31.78 -12.12 4.53
N PRO A 98 -31.60 -13.45 4.62
CA PRO A 98 -31.59 -14.33 3.45
C PRO A 98 -32.96 -14.43 2.75
N ALA A 99 -34.07 -14.08 3.42
CA ALA A 99 -35.38 -14.03 2.77
C ALA A 99 -35.54 -12.79 1.85
N LYS A 100 -34.70 -11.77 2.03
CA LYS A 100 -34.74 -10.50 1.27
C LYS A 100 -33.57 -10.34 0.30
N SER A 101 -32.50 -11.11 0.47
CA SER A 101 -31.26 -10.97 -0.27
C SER A 101 -30.73 -12.33 -0.71
N TYR A 102 -30.64 -12.53 -2.03
CA TYR A 102 -30.14 -13.77 -2.64
C TYR A 102 -28.65 -14.00 -2.31
N ARG A 103 -28.24 -15.26 -2.08
CA ARG A 103 -26.87 -15.61 -1.69
C ARG A 103 -26.20 -16.69 -2.55
N GLY A 104 -26.77 -17.01 -3.72
CA GLY A 104 -26.42 -18.21 -4.48
C GLY A 104 -27.30 -19.38 -4.08
#